data_AF-A0A3D9HTH7-F1
#
_entry.id   AF-A0A3D9HTH7-F1
#
_cell.length_a   1.000
_cell.length_b   1.000
_cell.length_c   1.000
_cell.angle_alpha   90.00
_cell.angle_beta   90.00
_cell.angle_gamma   90.00
#
_symmetry.space_group_name_H-M   'P 1'
#
loop_
_entity.id
_entity.type
_entity.pdbx_description
1 polymer ?
#
loop_
_entity_poly.entity_id
_entity_poly.type
_entity_poly.pdbx_seq_one_letter_code
_entity_poly.pdbx_strand_id
1 'polypeptide(L)'
;MTDIFNKILGVLLAFTVLAGGPLVINTMSKDLTMNRSVLNEMTNMINKVADNGRLSQEDLSDFYLGISSYGVTMDAEVKRYMKVINPDGAGGTYSSYMYSDDLTSWNQGDIIKITVKAVDYTSAQRIQYRLLHLSPPKFDQTLAGMVRK
;
A
#
# COMPACT_ATOMS: atom_id res chain seq x y z
N MET A 1 9.65 4.04 53.18
CA MET A 1 8.99 3.06 52.28
C MET A 1 8.68 3.64 50.90
N THR A 2 8.31 4.92 50.79
CA THR A 2 8.07 5.63 49.52
C THR A 2 9.31 5.67 48.60
N ASP A 3 10.50 5.80 49.18
CA ASP A 3 11.76 5.91 48.43
C ASP A 3 12.16 4.58 47.73
N ILE A 4 11.94 3.45 48.40
CA ILE A 4 12.17 2.11 47.81
C ILE A 4 11.15 1.83 46.70
N PHE A 5 9.89 2.21 46.91
CA PHE A 5 8.85 2.05 45.90
C PHE A 5 9.13 2.88 44.65
N ASN A 6 9.53 4.15 44.80
CA ASN A 6 9.93 5.01 43.68
C ASN A 6 11.15 4.48 42.92
N LYS A 7 12.14 3.90 43.62
CA LYS A 7 13.31 3.29 42.97
C LYS A 7 12.93 2.04 42.17
N ILE A 8 12.10 1.17 42.73
CA ILE A 8 11.60 -0.03 42.03
C ILE A 8 10.79 0.39 40.79
N LEU A 9 9.89 1.36 40.94
CA LEU A 9 9.10 1.89 39.84
C LEU A 9 9.99 2.50 38.76
N GLY A 10 11.00 3.30 39.14
CA GLY A 10 11.95 3.91 38.22
C GLY A 10 12.77 2.90 37.43
N VAL A 11 13.23 1.82 38.06
CA VAL A 11 13.93 0.72 37.37
C VAL A 11 13.01 0.00 36.39
N LEU A 12 11.76 -0.25 36.78
CA LEU A 12 10.77 -0.94 35.93
C LEU A 12 10.41 -0.09 34.70
N LEU A 13 10.26 1.23 34.90
CA LEU A 13 9.98 2.19 33.83
C LEU A 13 11.19 2.32 32.87
N ALA A 14 12.41 2.42 33.42
CA ALA A 14 13.63 2.43 32.62
C ALA A 14 13.78 1.14 31.79
N PHE A 15 13.49 -0.03 32.37
CA PHE A 15 13.50 -1.30 31.65
C PHE A 15 12.47 -1.34 30.52
N THR A 16 11.26 -0.83 30.77
CA THR A 16 10.19 -0.78 29.76
C THR A 16 10.57 0.09 28.57
N VAL A 17 11.21 1.24 28.80
CA VAL A 17 11.68 2.12 27.72
C VAL A 17 12.86 1.49 26.98
N LEU A 18 13.80 0.88 27.70
CA LEU A 18 15.03 0.33 27.11
C LEU A 18 14.77 -0.95 26.31
N ALA A 19 13.78 -1.76 26.70
CA ALA A 19 13.33 -2.91 25.93
C ALA A 19 12.28 -2.53 24.86
N GLY A 20 11.32 -1.67 25.20
CA GLY A 20 10.20 -1.30 24.34
C GLY A 20 10.59 -0.38 23.19
N GLY A 21 11.50 0.58 23.42
CA GLY A 21 11.95 1.52 22.39
C GLY A 21 12.56 0.85 21.17
N PRO A 22 13.61 0.01 21.32
CA PRO A 22 14.21 -0.71 20.21
C PRO A 22 13.23 -1.64 19.49
N LEU A 23 12.30 -2.25 20.22
CA LEU A 23 11.25 -3.08 19.62
C LEU A 23 10.39 -2.25 18.68
N VAL A 24 9.86 -1.10 19.13
CA VAL A 24 9.03 -0.21 18.29
C VAL A 24 9.79 0.30 17.06
N ILE A 25 11.04 0.70 17.23
CA ILE A 25 11.86 1.20 16.11
C ILE A 25 12.06 0.10 15.07
N ASN A 26 12.33 -1.12 15.50
CA ASN A 26 12.51 -2.26 14.59
C ASN A 26 11.19 -2.63 13.89
N THR A 27 10.06 -2.64 14.60
CA THR A 27 8.75 -2.91 13.97
C THR A 27 8.41 -1.85 12.92
N MET A 28 8.59 -0.56 13.24
CA MET A 28 8.37 0.53 12.30
C MET A 28 9.29 0.46 11.09
N SER A 29 10.57 0.12 11.29
CA SER A 29 11.53 0.00 10.19
C SER A 29 11.15 -1.14 9.22
N LYS A 30 10.68 -2.28 9.75
CA LYS A 30 10.15 -3.38 8.93
C LYS A 30 8.91 -2.98 8.15
N ASP A 31 7.93 -2.36 8.81
CA ASP A 31 6.71 -1.89 8.17
C ASP A 31 7.01 -0.86 7.06
N LEU A 32 7.95 0.06 7.29
CA LEU A 32 8.39 1.03 6.27
C LEU A 32 9.05 0.37 5.07
N THR A 33 9.84 -0.67 5.31
CA THR A 33 10.51 -1.41 4.24
C THR A 33 9.49 -2.17 3.40
N MET A 34 8.53 -2.84 4.05
CA MET A 34 7.40 -3.49 3.40
C MET A 34 6.60 -2.49 2.56
N ASN A 35 6.21 -1.35 3.14
CA ASN A 35 5.43 -0.33 2.43
C ASN A 35 6.15 0.16 1.18
N ARG A 36 7.46 0.40 1.26
CA ARG A 36 8.29 0.80 0.11
C ARG A 36 8.33 -0.28 -0.96
N SER A 37 8.50 -1.53 -0.58
CA SER A 37 8.53 -2.65 -1.53
C SER A 37 7.19 -2.81 -2.25
N VAL A 38 6.06 -2.72 -1.54
CA VAL A 38 4.73 -2.76 -2.16
C VAL A 38 4.50 -1.58 -3.11
N LEU A 39 4.89 -0.37 -2.71
CA LEU A 39 4.78 0.81 -3.58
C LEU A 39 5.64 0.67 -4.85
N ASN A 40 6.81 0.05 -4.74
CA ASN A 40 7.65 -0.26 -5.88
C ASN A 40 6.98 -1.27 -6.81
N GLU A 41 6.36 -2.32 -6.25
CA GLU A 41 5.65 -3.33 -7.03
C GLU A 41 4.43 -2.75 -7.76
N MET A 42 3.66 -1.90 -7.08
CA MET A 42 2.58 -1.12 -7.69
C MET A 42 3.09 -0.22 -8.82
N THR A 43 4.21 0.46 -8.61
CA THR A 43 4.82 1.35 -9.61
C THR A 43 5.31 0.57 -10.82
N ASN A 44 5.94 -0.59 -10.60
CA ASN A 44 6.40 -1.48 -11.66
C ASN A 44 5.23 -1.98 -12.51
N MET A 45 4.13 -2.37 -11.87
CA MET A 45 2.93 -2.78 -12.57
C MET A 45 2.31 -1.64 -13.39
N ILE A 46 2.19 -0.45 -12.79
CA ILE A 46 1.70 0.75 -13.48
C ILE A 46 2.56 1.06 -14.71
N ASN A 47 3.89 1.04 -14.57
CA ASN A 47 4.81 1.30 -15.67
C ASN A 47 4.69 0.24 -16.76
N LYS A 48 4.58 -1.05 -16.38
CA LYS A 48 4.42 -2.15 -17.33
C LYS A 48 3.16 -1.98 -18.17
N VAL A 49 2.04 -1.62 -17.56
CA VAL A 49 0.79 -1.34 -18.29
C VAL A 49 0.92 -0.06 -19.12
N ALA A 50 1.52 1.00 -18.56
CA ALA A 50 1.65 2.28 -19.23
C ALA A 50 2.51 2.23 -20.50
N ASP A 51 3.53 1.36 -20.52
CA ASP A 51 4.46 1.20 -21.64
C ASP A 51 4.01 0.13 -22.65
N ASN A 52 3.36 -0.95 -22.19
CA ASN A 52 2.97 -2.07 -23.07
C ASN A 52 1.53 -1.96 -23.59
N GLY A 53 0.67 -1.16 -22.97
CA GLY A 53 -0.75 -1.02 -23.38
C GLY A 53 -1.57 -2.31 -23.23
N ARG A 54 -1.08 -3.27 -22.45
CA ARG A 54 -1.74 -4.55 -22.18
C ARG A 54 -1.44 -5.02 -20.77
N LEU A 55 -2.39 -5.71 -20.17
CA LEU A 55 -2.23 -6.37 -18.88
C LEU A 55 -2.61 -7.84 -19.05
N SER A 56 -1.63 -8.74 -18.96
CA SER A 56 -1.91 -10.17 -19.01
C SER A 56 -2.29 -10.73 -17.64
N GLN A 57 -2.93 -11.89 -17.62
CA GLN A 57 -3.25 -12.59 -16.36
C GLN A 57 -1.99 -13.06 -15.63
N GLU A 58 -0.91 -13.36 -16.36
CA GLU A 58 0.41 -13.68 -15.79
C GLU A 58 0.97 -12.47 -15.03
N ASP A 59 0.89 -11.28 -15.63
CA ASP A 59 1.34 -10.02 -14.99
C ASP A 59 0.58 -9.72 -13.69
N LEU A 60 -0.74 -9.95 -13.69
CA LEU A 60 -1.57 -9.83 -12.50
C LEU A 60 -1.19 -10.85 -11.43
N SER A 61 -0.94 -12.10 -11.83
CA SER A 61 -0.56 -13.17 -10.91
C SER A 61 0.80 -12.90 -10.28
N ASP A 62 1.77 -12.44 -11.06
CA ASP A 62 3.09 -12.03 -10.58
C ASP A 62 3.00 -10.86 -9.62
N PHE A 63 2.16 -9.87 -9.92
CA PHE A 63 1.91 -8.75 -9.02
C PHE A 63 1.28 -9.21 -7.69
N TYR A 64 0.25 -10.05 -7.73
CA TYR A 64 -0.38 -10.59 -6.53
C TYR A 64 0.57 -11.45 -5.70
N LEU A 65 1.40 -12.27 -6.35
CA LEU A 65 2.47 -13.02 -5.70
C LEU A 65 3.48 -12.07 -5.05
N GLY A 66 3.92 -11.03 -5.78
CA GLY A 66 4.88 -10.03 -5.33
C GLY A 66 4.42 -9.33 -4.06
N ILE A 67 3.21 -8.76 -4.04
CA ILE A 67 2.68 -8.09 -2.84
C ILE A 67 2.49 -9.06 -1.66
N SER A 68 2.11 -10.31 -1.92
CA SER A 68 1.89 -11.32 -0.88
C SER A 68 3.20 -11.82 -0.24
N SER A 69 4.32 -11.71 -0.98
CA SER A 69 5.64 -12.17 -0.53
C SER A 69 6.21 -11.34 0.63
N TYR A 70 5.70 -10.13 0.87
CA TYR A 70 6.20 -9.23 1.91
C TYR A 70 5.66 -9.51 3.32
N GLY A 71 5.00 -10.66 3.52
CA GLY A 71 4.68 -11.18 4.86
C GLY A 71 3.40 -10.63 5.49
N VAL A 72 2.54 -10.00 4.70
CA VAL A 72 1.23 -9.50 5.11
C VAL A 72 0.20 -9.88 4.06
N THR A 73 -0.97 -10.33 4.51
CA THR A 73 -2.11 -10.57 3.61
C THR A 73 -2.63 -9.23 3.11
N MET A 74 -2.48 -9.00 1.81
CA MET A 74 -2.93 -7.79 1.13
C MET A 74 -3.99 -8.14 0.09
N ASP A 75 -4.97 -7.27 -0.03
CA ASP A 75 -5.96 -7.26 -1.09
C ASP A 75 -5.60 -6.14 -2.07
N ALA A 76 -5.67 -6.41 -3.36
CA ALA A 76 -5.26 -5.47 -4.38
C ALA A 76 -6.28 -5.38 -5.52
N GLU A 77 -6.76 -4.17 -5.73
CA GLU A 77 -7.80 -3.83 -6.69
C GLU A 77 -7.18 -3.02 -7.83
N VAL A 78 -7.32 -3.52 -9.06
CA VAL A 78 -6.84 -2.84 -10.28
C VAL A 78 -8.05 -2.34 -11.05
N LYS A 79 -8.07 -1.04 -11.34
CA LYS A 79 -9.14 -0.35 -12.07
C LYS A 79 -8.58 0.33 -13.30
N ARG A 80 -9.32 0.22 -14.40
CA ARG A 80 -9.08 1.00 -15.62
C ARG A 80 -10.09 2.14 -15.71
N TYR A 81 -9.59 3.33 -16.01
CA TYR A 81 -10.38 4.49 -16.36
C TYR A 81 -10.07 4.89 -17.79
N MET A 82 -11.02 4.67 -18.69
CA MET A 82 -10.89 4.94 -20.11
C MET A 82 -11.10 6.42 -20.40
N LYS A 83 -10.26 7.00 -21.25
CA LYS A 83 -10.44 8.38 -21.71
C LYS A 83 -11.53 8.42 -22.78
N VAL A 84 -12.59 9.18 -22.52
CA VAL A 84 -13.70 9.41 -23.45
C VAL A 84 -13.75 10.89 -23.81
N ILE A 85 -13.69 11.18 -25.11
CA ILE A 85 -13.82 12.54 -25.65
C ILE A 85 -15.29 12.75 -25.97
N ASN A 86 -15.95 13.60 -25.19
CA ASN A 86 -17.35 13.92 -25.41
C ASN A 86 -17.47 15.30 -26.08
N PRO A 87 -18.40 15.44 -27.04
CA PRO A 87 -18.71 16.74 -27.61
C PRO A 87 -19.39 17.62 -26.56
N ASP A 88 -18.88 18.82 -26.37
CA ASP A 88 -19.61 19.89 -25.72
C ASP A 88 -20.61 20.43 -26.74
N GLY A 89 -21.90 20.51 -26.36
CA GLY A 89 -22.97 21.02 -27.23
C GLY A 89 -22.74 22.45 -27.75
N ALA A 90 -21.71 23.14 -27.27
CA ALA A 90 -21.24 24.45 -27.75
C ALA A 90 -20.08 24.41 -28.76
N GLY A 91 -19.70 23.23 -29.29
CA GLY A 91 -18.64 23.08 -30.30
C GLY A 91 -17.23 22.84 -29.75
N GLY A 92 -17.10 22.64 -28.43
CA GLY A 92 -15.87 22.19 -27.77
C GLY A 92 -15.82 20.67 -27.62
N THR A 93 -14.70 20.16 -27.08
CA THR A 93 -14.59 18.77 -26.61
C THR A 93 -14.12 18.76 -25.17
N TYR A 94 -14.72 17.92 -24.33
CA TYR A 94 -14.25 17.64 -22.97
C TYR A 94 -13.76 16.20 -22.89
N SER A 95 -12.63 16.01 -22.22
CA SER A 95 -12.13 14.67 -21.91
C SER A 95 -12.65 14.25 -20.54
N SER A 96 -13.37 13.14 -20.51
CA SER A 96 -13.87 12.50 -19.30
C SER A 96 -13.22 11.13 -19.12
N TYR A 97 -13.21 10.63 -17.89
CA TYR A 97 -12.65 9.33 -17.57
C TYR A 97 -13.77 8.43 -17.04
N MET A 98 -14.04 7.34 -17.75
CA MET A 98 -15.08 6.38 -17.39
C MET A 98 -14.47 5.08 -16.89
N TYR A 99 -15.03 4.52 -15.83
CA TYR A 99 -14.61 3.20 -15.35
C TYR A 99 -14.93 2.14 -16.41
N SER A 100 -13.96 1.26 -16.67
CA SER A 100 -14.09 0.15 -17.62
C SER A 100 -13.73 -1.16 -16.91
N ASP A 101 -14.59 -2.16 -17.06
CA ASP A 101 -14.34 -3.52 -16.54
C ASP A 101 -13.32 -4.29 -17.39
N ASP A 102 -13.12 -3.88 -18.65
CA ASP A 102 -12.12 -4.51 -19.51
C ASP A 102 -10.70 -4.04 -19.17
N LEU A 103 -9.92 -4.94 -18.57
CA LEU A 103 -8.52 -4.76 -18.21
C LEU A 103 -7.54 -5.28 -19.28
N THR A 104 -8.01 -5.90 -20.36
CA THR A 104 -7.15 -6.57 -21.35
C THR A 104 -6.58 -5.61 -22.38
N SER A 105 -7.41 -4.72 -22.90
CA SER A 105 -7.05 -3.68 -23.85
C SER A 105 -6.76 -2.37 -23.11
N TRP A 106 -5.77 -1.59 -23.54
CA TRP A 106 -5.55 -0.24 -23.00
C TRP A 106 -5.32 0.73 -24.15
N ASN A 107 -5.96 1.89 -24.08
CA ASN A 107 -5.81 2.95 -25.06
C ASN A 107 -4.90 4.05 -24.53
N GLN A 108 -4.26 4.78 -25.43
CA GLN A 108 -3.43 5.91 -25.07
C GLN A 108 -4.24 6.95 -24.28
N GLY A 109 -3.71 7.33 -23.11
CA GLY A 109 -4.36 8.29 -22.22
C GLY A 109 -5.34 7.67 -21.22
N ASP A 110 -5.56 6.35 -21.24
CA ASP A 110 -6.28 5.66 -20.16
C ASP A 110 -5.50 5.77 -18.85
N ILE A 111 -6.21 5.74 -17.71
CA ILE A 111 -5.60 5.78 -16.38
C ILE A 111 -5.76 4.40 -15.72
N ILE A 112 -4.64 3.79 -15.35
CA ILE A 112 -4.61 2.64 -14.45
C ILE A 112 -4.60 3.17 -13.02
N LYS A 113 -5.46 2.62 -12.16
CA LYS A 113 -5.50 2.89 -10.73
C LYS A 113 -5.38 1.58 -9.97
N ILE A 114 -4.39 1.49 -9.09
CA ILE A 114 -4.14 0.32 -8.25
C ILE A 114 -4.33 0.75 -6.80
N THR A 115 -5.20 0.05 -6.08
CA THR A 115 -5.41 0.23 -4.65
C THR A 115 -5.00 -1.05 -3.94
N VAL A 116 -4.05 -0.96 -3.01
CA VAL A 116 -3.58 -2.09 -2.20
C VAL A 116 -3.90 -1.82 -0.73
N LYS A 117 -4.58 -2.78 -0.09
CA LYS A 117 -5.01 -2.71 1.30
C LYS A 117 -4.53 -3.93 2.07
N ALA A 118 -3.93 -3.72 3.23
CA ALA A 118 -3.63 -4.81 4.15
C ALA A 118 -4.92 -5.32 4.82
N VAL A 119 -5.22 -6.60 4.65
CA VAL A 119 -6.36 -7.27 5.30
C VAL A 119 -6.06 -7.45 6.79
N ASP A 120 -4.82 -7.81 7.13
CA ASP A 120 -4.39 -8.14 8.48
C ASP A 120 -3.18 -7.31 8.94
N TYR A 121 -2.94 -7.28 10.25
CA TYR A 121 -1.78 -6.66 10.88
C TYR A 121 -0.54 -7.52 10.74
N THR A 122 0.61 -6.86 10.62
CA THR A 122 1.90 -7.57 10.57
C THR A 122 2.19 -8.24 11.93
N SER A 123 2.98 -9.31 11.93
CA SER A 123 3.41 -9.97 13.17
C SER A 123 4.08 -9.00 14.15
N ALA A 124 4.78 -7.98 13.60
CA ALA A 124 5.43 -6.93 14.37
C ALA A 124 4.41 -6.01 15.05
N GLN A 125 3.37 -5.59 14.32
CA GLN A 125 2.27 -4.79 14.85
C GLN A 125 1.48 -5.53 15.93
N ARG A 126 1.29 -6.85 15.79
CA ARG A 126 0.65 -7.68 16.83
C ARG A 126 1.45 -7.73 18.13
N ILE A 127 2.78 -7.85 18.05
CA ILE A 127 3.67 -7.81 19.21
C ILE A 127 3.64 -6.43 19.86
N GLN A 128 3.67 -5.38 19.05
CA GLN A 128 3.60 -4.00 19.51
C GLN A 128 2.28 -3.71 20.25
N TYR A 129 1.16 -4.20 19.72
CA TYR A 129 -0.14 -4.09 20.38
C TYR A 129 -0.16 -4.83 21.71
N ARG A 130 0.38 -6.05 21.78
CA ARG A 130 0.39 -6.82 23.04
C ARG A 130 1.27 -6.21 24.12
N LEU A 131 2.42 -5.63 23.75
CA LEU A 131 3.38 -5.10 24.71
C LEU A 131 3.06 -3.66 25.13
N LEU A 132 2.65 -2.82 24.17
CA LEU A 132 2.52 -1.37 24.34
C LEU A 132 1.11 -0.85 24.07
N HIS A 133 0.17 -1.72 23.67
CA HIS A 133 -1.20 -1.34 23.30
C HIS A 133 -1.25 -0.25 22.22
N LEU A 134 -0.23 -0.19 21.36
CA LEU A 134 -0.20 0.70 20.21
C LEU A 134 -0.84 -0.01 19.01
N SER A 135 -1.81 0.64 18.36
CA SER A 135 -2.42 0.17 17.11
C SER A 135 -1.98 1.07 15.95
N PRO A 136 -0.87 0.78 15.26
CA PRO A 136 -0.53 1.49 14.04
C PRO A 136 -1.62 1.26 12.96
N PRO A 137 -1.86 2.25 12.08
CA PRO A 137 -2.83 2.10 11.01
C PRO A 137 -2.37 1.01 10.03
N LYS A 138 -3.35 0.31 9.45
CA LYS A 138 -3.10 -0.67 8.38
C LYS A 138 -2.62 0.05 7.11
N PHE A 139 -1.88 -0.68 6.29
CA PHE A 139 -1.47 -0.18 4.98
C PHE A 139 -2.69 -0.03 4.05
N ASP A 140 -2.91 1.18 3.55
CA ASP A 140 -3.90 1.49 2.52
C ASP A 140 -3.26 2.54 1.60
N GLN A 141 -2.90 2.13 0.39
CA GLN A 141 -2.26 3.01 -0.58
C GLN A 141 -2.90 2.84 -1.95
N THR A 142 -3.05 3.97 -2.63
CA THR A 142 -3.60 4.02 -3.98
C THR A 142 -2.65 4.79 -4.88
N LEU A 143 -2.23 4.17 -5.97
CA LEU A 143 -1.44 4.81 -7.01
C LEU A 143 -2.20 4.80 -8.32
N ALA A 144 -1.97 5.82 -9.14
CA ALA A 144 -2.52 5.92 -10.48
C ALA A 144 -1.44 6.33 -11.48
N GLY A 145 -1.54 5.82 -12.70
CA GLY A 145 -0.66 6.18 -13.81
C GLY A 145 -1.44 6.25 -15.12
N MET A 146 -0.93 7.06 -16.04
CA MET A 146 -1.52 7.22 -17.36
C MET A 146 -0.77 6.35 -18.37
N VAL A 147 -1.51 5.69 -19.26
CA VAL A 147 -0.96 4.91 -20.37
C VAL A 147 -0.42 5.86 -21.44
N ARG A 148 0.84 5.65 -21.82
CA ARG A 148 1.60 6.57 -22.69
C ARG A 148 1.57 6.16 -24.16
N LYS A 149 1.40 4.86 -24.42
CA LYS A 149 1.39 4.26 -25.75
C LYS A 149 -0.01 3.92 -26.22
#